data_AF-A0A8C7ACS8-F1
#
_entry.id   AF-A0A8C7ACS8-F1
#
_cell.length_a   1.000
_cell.length_b   1.000
_cell.length_c   1.000
_cell.angle_alpha   90.00
_cell.angle_beta   90.00
_cell.angle_gamma   90.00
#
_symmetry.space_group_name_H-M   'P 1'
#
loop_
_entity.id
_entity.type
_entity.pdbx_description
1 polymer ?
#
loop_
_entity_poly.entity_id
_entity_poly.type
_entity_poly.pdbx_seq_one_letter_code
_entity_poly.pdbx_strand_id
1 'polypeptide(L)'
;MASVLHFYVHPSGHEKAASGHIQQKLQGQLPALQGVKTELCYNVNWTAKSRPSAEEMKKLMWLFGCPLLPGDVALESWLHPDSNDLLLEVGPRLNFSTPASTNVVSVCWAAGLGAVDRVETTRRYLLSAWP
;
A
#
# COMPACT_ATOMS: atom_id res chain seq x y z
N MET A 1 -14.36 14.99 -9.69
CA MET A 1 -13.71 13.84 -10.34
C MET A 1 -13.31 12.90 -9.24
N ALA A 2 -13.56 11.59 -9.39
CA ALA A 2 -13.06 10.62 -8.43
C ALA A 2 -11.52 10.67 -8.42
N SER A 3 -10.91 10.74 -7.25
CA SER A 3 -9.46 10.75 -7.07
C SER A 3 -9.04 9.49 -6.31
N VAL A 4 -8.00 8.81 -6.78
CA VAL A 4 -7.41 7.72 -6.01
C VAL A 4 -6.41 8.31 -5.04
N LEU A 5 -6.61 8.04 -3.75
CA LEU A 5 -5.68 8.36 -2.68
C LEU A 5 -4.82 7.12 -2.42
N HIS A 6 -3.52 7.33 -2.20
CA HIS A 6 -2.58 6.27 -1.91
C HIS A 6 -2.08 6.40 -0.48
N PHE A 7 -2.22 5.33 0.29
CA PHE A 7 -1.68 5.21 1.64
C PHE A 7 -0.67 4.08 1.63
N TYR A 8 0.61 4.45 1.66
CA TYR A 8 1.71 3.50 1.72
C TYR A 8 1.84 3.05 3.17
N VAL A 9 2.06 1.76 3.41
CA VAL A 9 2.35 1.21 4.74
C VAL A 9 3.70 0.52 4.77
N HIS A 10 4.53 0.91 5.73
CA HIS A 10 5.84 0.31 5.92
C HIS A 10 5.66 -1.11 6.48
N PRO A 11 6.42 -2.12 5.99
CA PRO A 11 6.38 -3.45 6.56
C PRO A 11 6.71 -3.42 8.06
N SER A 12 5.71 -3.70 8.91
CA SER A 12 5.94 -3.88 10.35
C SER A 12 6.58 -5.25 10.62
N GLY A 13 6.92 -5.54 11.87
CA GLY A 13 7.74 -6.71 12.25
C GLY A 13 7.31 -8.05 11.66
N HIS A 14 6.00 -8.30 11.51
CA HIS A 14 5.48 -9.54 10.93
C HIS A 14 5.68 -9.64 9.41
N GLU A 15 5.69 -8.52 8.69
CA GLU A 15 5.92 -8.52 7.24
C GLU A 15 7.41 -8.71 6.90
N LYS A 16 8.34 -8.30 7.77
CA LYS A 16 9.79 -8.49 7.54
C LYS A 16 10.15 -9.97 7.31
N ALA A 17 9.48 -10.89 8.02
CA ALA A 17 9.66 -12.33 7.82
C ALA A 17 9.18 -12.79 6.43
N ALA A 18 8.07 -12.25 5.94
CA ALA A 18 7.55 -12.53 4.60
C ALA A 18 8.48 -11.98 3.51
N SER A 19 9.00 -10.75 3.68
CA SER A 19 9.97 -10.15 2.74
C SER A 19 11.25 -10.98 2.62
N GLY A 20 11.74 -11.55 3.74
CA GLY A 20 12.90 -12.45 3.73
C GLY A 20 12.67 -13.73 2.91
N HIS A 21 11.50 -14.35 3.04
CA HIS A 21 11.15 -15.52 2.24
C HIS A 21 11.02 -15.19 0.74
N ILE A 22 10.42 -14.04 0.42
CA ILE A 22 10.29 -13.57 -0.97
C ILE A 22 11.67 -13.32 -1.59
N GLN A 23 12.57 -12.67 -0.86
CA GLN A 23 13.94 -12.45 -1.31
C GLN A 23 14.67 -13.77 -1.59
N GLN A 24 14.59 -14.75 -0.68
CA GLN A 24 15.23 -16.07 -0.89
C GLN A 24 14.70 -16.77 -2.14
N LYS A 25 13.38 -16.75 -2.35
CA LYS A 25 12.77 -17.37 -3.54
C LYS A 25 13.17 -16.67 -4.83
N LEU A 26 13.23 -15.33 -4.80
CA LEU A 26 13.63 -14.54 -5.96
C LEU A 26 15.12 -14.70 -6.28
N GLN A 27 16.01 -14.76 -5.29
CA GLN A 27 17.44 -15.01 -5.51
C GLN A 27 17.71 -16.35 -6.21
N GLY A 28 16.91 -17.38 -5.93
CA GLY A 28 17.01 -18.66 -6.63
C GLY A 28 16.64 -18.60 -8.12
N GLN A 29 15.86 -17.61 -8.55
CA GLN A 29 15.44 -17.40 -9.95
C GLN A 29 16.22 -16.28 -10.64
N LEU A 30 16.69 -15.31 -9.85
CA LEU A 30 17.41 -14.11 -10.27
C LEU A 30 18.71 -14.03 -9.46
N PRO A 31 19.77 -14.77 -9.84
CA PRO A 31 21.03 -14.77 -9.11
C PRO A 31 21.69 -13.39 -9.01
N ALA A 32 21.37 -12.48 -9.92
CA ALA A 32 21.88 -11.12 -9.97
C ALA A 32 21.14 -10.12 -9.05
N LEU A 33 20.10 -10.56 -8.32
CA LEU A 33 19.31 -9.71 -7.44
C LEU A 33 20.07 -9.42 -6.13
N GLN A 34 20.40 -8.15 -5.90
CA GLN A 34 21.11 -7.74 -4.68
C GLN A 34 20.17 -7.53 -3.49
N GLY A 35 18.96 -7.01 -3.75
CA GLY A 35 18.03 -6.66 -2.68
C GLY A 35 16.58 -6.58 -3.14
N VAL A 36 15.69 -6.77 -2.18
CA VAL A 36 14.25 -6.58 -2.35
C VAL A 36 13.74 -5.76 -1.18
N LYS A 37 13.16 -4.60 -1.47
CA LYS A 37 12.35 -3.84 -0.51
C LYS A 37 10.89 -3.99 -0.88
N THR A 38 10.02 -3.96 0.12
CA THR A 38 8.57 -4.07 -0.09
C THR A 38 7.86 -2.98 0.67
N GLU A 39 6.71 -2.55 0.15
CA GLU A 39 5.76 -1.73 0.89
C GLU A 39 4.34 -2.17 0.50
N LEU A 40 3.39 -1.99 1.41
CA LEU A 40 1.98 -2.13 1.09
C LEU A 40 1.43 -0.77 0.63
N CYS A 41 0.39 -0.80 -0.21
CA CYS A 41 -0.33 0.40 -0.61
C CYS A 41 -1.84 0.13 -0.56
N TYR A 42 -2.58 0.98 0.17
CA TYR A 42 -4.03 1.05 0.07
C TYR A 42 -4.40 2.10 -0.98
N ASN A 43 -5.07 1.64 -2.03
CA ASN A 43 -5.61 2.46 -3.10
C ASN A 43 -7.06 2.76 -2.78
N VAL A 44 -7.33 3.98 -2.33
CA VAL A 44 -8.62 4.41 -1.81
C VAL A 44 -9.29 5.29 -2.86
N ASN A 45 -10.37 4.83 -3.45
CA ASN A 45 -11.16 5.65 -4.34
C ASN A 45 -12.00 6.65 -3.52
N TRP A 46 -11.77 7.94 -3.78
CA TRP A 46 -12.44 9.04 -3.10
C TRP A 46 -13.37 9.76 -4.06
N THR A 47 -14.67 9.73 -3.74
CA THR A 47 -15.75 10.16 -4.64
C THR A 47 -16.16 11.62 -4.47
N ALA A 48 -15.82 12.26 -3.35
CA ALA A 48 -16.19 13.65 -3.11
C ALA A 48 -15.43 14.60 -4.05
N LYS A 49 -16.05 15.75 -4.35
CA LYS A 49 -15.46 16.75 -5.26
C LYS A 49 -14.21 17.41 -4.68
N SER A 50 -14.19 17.63 -3.38
CA SER A 50 -13.05 18.16 -2.64
C SER A 50 -12.18 17.03 -2.10
N ARG A 51 -10.90 17.33 -1.87
CA ARG A 51 -10.01 16.44 -1.11
C ARG A 51 -10.54 16.23 0.31
N PRO A 52 -10.14 15.14 1.00
CA PRO A 52 -10.47 14.95 2.41
C PRO A 52 -10.02 16.16 3.23
N SER A 53 -10.85 16.56 4.19
CA SER A 53 -10.48 17.51 5.24
C SER A 53 -9.33 16.97 6.10
N ALA A 54 -8.71 17.84 6.90
CA ALA A 54 -7.65 17.43 7.82
C ALA A 54 -8.10 16.33 8.80
N GLU A 55 -9.34 16.43 9.30
CA GLU A 55 -9.92 15.43 10.20
C GLU A 55 -10.20 14.09 9.49
N GLU A 56 -10.74 14.13 8.27
CA GLU A 56 -10.94 12.91 7.48
C GLU A 56 -9.61 12.25 7.11
N MET A 57 -8.60 13.05 6.75
CA MET A 57 -7.26 12.56 6.47
C MET A 57 -6.65 11.89 7.71
N LYS A 58 -6.80 12.49 8.89
CA LYS A 58 -6.34 11.88 10.16
C LYS A 58 -7.02 10.54 10.44
N LYS A 59 -8.32 10.43 10.19
CA LYS A 59 -9.05 9.15 10.32
C LYS A 59 -8.56 8.11 9.32
N LEU A 60 -8.36 8.49 8.06
CA LEU A 60 -7.84 7.58 7.02
C LEU A 60 -6.43 7.06 7.39
N MET A 61 -5.53 7.95 7.78
CA MET A 61 -4.18 7.58 8.24
C MET A 61 -4.22 6.62 9.43
N TRP A 62 -5.12 6.85 10.38
CA TRP A 62 -5.29 5.96 11.54
C TRP A 62 -5.86 4.59 11.16
N LEU A 63 -6.86 4.54 10.28
CA LEU A 63 -7.49 3.29 9.84
C LEU A 63 -6.55 2.37 9.08
N PHE A 64 -5.68 2.94 8.24
CA PHE A 64 -4.74 2.15 7.43
C PHE A 64 -3.42 1.84 8.16
N GLY A 65 -3.21 2.44 9.33
CA GLY A 65 -2.00 2.24 10.13
C GLY A 65 -2.16 1.19 11.22
N CYS A 66 -1.03 0.76 11.75
CA CYS A 66 -0.99 -0.11 12.91
C CYS A 66 -1.29 0.71 14.17
N PRO A 67 -2.29 0.31 14.98
CA PRO A 67 -2.58 0.99 16.26
C PRO A 67 -1.41 0.99 17.25
N LEU A 68 -0.44 0.09 17.08
CA LEU A 68 0.71 -0.11 17.96
C LEU A 68 1.99 0.57 17.47
N LEU A 69 2.01 1.07 16.23
CA LEU A 69 3.20 1.67 15.61
C LEU A 69 2.83 3.02 14.99
N PRO A 70 3.03 4.13 15.70
CA PRO A 70 2.79 5.45 15.15
C PRO A 70 3.67 5.71 13.91
N GLY A 71 3.07 6.30 12.87
CA GLY A 71 3.81 6.76 11.69
C GLY A 71 4.23 5.66 10.71
N ASP A 72 3.55 4.51 10.73
CA ASP A 72 3.79 3.41 9.80
C ASP A 72 3.05 3.57 8.46
N VAL A 73 2.24 4.63 8.31
CA VAL A 73 1.54 5.02 7.08
C VAL A 73 2.07 6.36 6.58
N ALA A 74 2.25 6.47 5.27
CA ALA A 74 2.61 7.72 4.61
C ALA A 74 1.75 7.94 3.34
N LEU A 75 1.65 9.21 2.93
CA LEU A 75 1.03 9.60 1.66
C LEU A 75 2.02 9.57 0.50
N GLU A 76 3.31 9.45 0.81
CA GLU A 76 4.40 9.27 -0.15
C GLU A 76 5.03 7.91 0.06
N SER A 77 5.46 7.30 -1.05
CA SER A 77 6.12 5.99 -1.05
C SER A 77 7.50 6.09 -0.40
N TRP A 78 7.90 5.06 0.36
CA TRP A 78 9.28 4.94 0.87
C TRP A 78 10.20 4.22 -0.13
N LEU A 79 9.65 3.68 -1.21
CA LEU A 79 10.41 3.06 -2.28
C LEU A 79 10.80 4.13 -3.29
N HIS A 80 12.09 4.48 -3.27
CA HIS A 80 12.70 5.39 -4.22
C HIS A 80 13.60 4.58 -5.16
N PRO A 81 13.15 4.30 -6.39
CA PRO A 81 13.96 3.56 -7.36
C PRO A 81 15.09 4.43 -7.92
N ASP A 82 16.29 3.86 -7.99
CA ASP A 82 17.41 4.39 -8.79
C ASP A 82 17.32 3.89 -10.24
N SER A 83 18.21 4.37 -11.12
CA SER A 83 18.18 4.07 -12.57
C SER A 83 18.23 2.58 -12.93
N ASN A 84 18.78 1.73 -12.06
CA ASN A 84 18.93 0.29 -12.27
C ASN A 84 17.95 -0.55 -11.43
N ASP A 85 17.05 0.11 -10.68
CA ASP A 85 16.05 -0.58 -9.90
C ASP A 85 14.78 -0.84 -10.72
N LEU A 86 14.11 -1.94 -10.40
CA LEU A 86 12.80 -2.28 -10.95
C LEU A 86 11.74 -2.19 -9.85
N LEU A 87 10.84 -1.22 -9.98
CA LEU A 87 9.66 -1.08 -9.12
C LEU A 87 8.46 -1.80 -9.74
N LEU A 88 7.93 -2.79 -9.02
CA LEU A 88 6.77 -3.57 -9.43
C LEU A 88 5.64 -3.36 -8.42
N GLU A 89 4.41 -3.25 -8.91
CA GLU A 89 3.22 -3.25 -8.07
C GLU A 89 2.31 -4.42 -8.44
N VAL A 90 1.97 -5.23 -7.45
CA VAL A 90 1.13 -6.43 -7.62
C VAL A 90 -0.13 -6.27 -6.80
N GLY A 91 -1.27 -6.39 -7.47
CA GLY A 91 -2.58 -6.14 -6.91
C GLY A 91 -3.68 -6.97 -7.56
N PRO A 92 -4.92 -6.86 -7.05
CA PRO A 92 -6.09 -7.44 -7.72
C PRO A 92 -6.31 -6.81 -9.10
N ARG A 93 -7.05 -7.52 -9.95
CA ARG A 93 -7.45 -6.98 -11.27
C ARG A 93 -8.36 -5.77 -11.06
N LEU A 94 -8.05 -4.65 -11.73
CA LEU A 94 -8.77 -3.38 -11.58
C LEU A 94 -10.29 -3.49 -11.75
N ASN A 95 -10.74 -4.37 -12.64
CA ASN A 95 -12.15 -4.54 -12.98
C ASN A 95 -12.97 -5.34 -11.94
N PHE A 96 -12.35 -5.82 -10.87
CA PHE A 96 -13.02 -6.63 -9.85
C PHE A 96 -12.75 -6.10 -8.46
N SER A 97 -13.80 -5.75 -7.72
CA SER A 97 -13.66 -5.42 -6.31
C SER A 97 -13.38 -6.68 -5.50
N THR A 98 -12.38 -6.63 -4.64
CA THR A 98 -12.12 -7.74 -3.73
C THR A 98 -13.14 -7.76 -2.58
N PRO A 99 -13.45 -8.93 -1.98
CA PRO A 99 -14.26 -8.96 -0.76
C PRO A 99 -13.67 -8.13 0.39
N ALA A 100 -12.33 -8.00 0.43
CA ALA A 100 -11.64 -7.13 1.36
C ALA A 100 -12.06 -5.66 1.20
N SER A 101 -12.22 -5.18 -0.04
CA SER A 101 -12.73 -3.83 -0.30
C SER A 101 -14.08 -3.60 0.36
N THR A 102 -15.02 -4.54 0.29
CA THR A 102 -16.35 -4.38 0.89
C THR A 102 -16.25 -4.18 2.41
N ASN A 103 -15.42 -4.97 3.08
CA ASN A 103 -15.23 -4.86 4.52
C ASN A 103 -14.59 -3.53 4.92
N VAL A 104 -13.53 -3.12 4.21
CA VAL A 104 -12.82 -1.86 4.51
C VAL A 104 -13.72 -0.65 4.26
N VAL A 105 -14.48 -0.63 3.17
CA VAL A 105 -15.45 0.44 2.88
C VAL A 105 -16.48 0.55 4.00
N SER A 106 -17.00 -0.59 4.50
CA SER A 106 -17.95 -0.58 5.63
C SER A 106 -17.35 0.06 6.88
N VAL A 107 -16.08 -0.19 7.18
CA VAL A 107 -15.38 0.42 8.32
C VAL A 107 -15.18 1.92 8.09
N CYS A 108 -14.76 2.34 6.89
CA CYS A 108 -14.63 3.75 6.54
C CYS A 108 -15.95 4.50 6.73
N TRP A 109 -17.06 3.93 6.25
CA TRP A 109 -18.39 4.53 6.40
C TRP A 109 -18.82 4.64 7.86
N ALA A 110 -18.60 3.60 8.67
CA ALA A 110 -18.86 3.64 10.11
C ALA A 110 -18.03 4.73 10.84
N ALA A 111 -16.83 5.04 10.34
CA ALA A 111 -15.98 6.13 10.85
C ALA A 111 -16.37 7.53 10.34
N GLY A 112 -17.41 7.64 9.50
CA GLY A 112 -17.89 8.88 8.90
C GLY A 112 -17.16 9.28 7.61
N LEU A 113 -16.42 8.37 6.97
CA LEU A 113 -15.70 8.58 5.70
C LEU A 113 -16.56 8.11 4.52
N GLY A 114 -17.76 8.66 4.38
CA GLY A 114 -18.75 8.21 3.39
C GLY A 114 -18.36 8.41 1.93
N ALA A 115 -17.31 9.18 1.64
CA ALA A 115 -16.81 9.39 0.29
C ALA A 115 -15.90 8.27 -0.23
N VAL A 116 -15.52 7.31 0.62
CA VAL A 116 -14.74 6.12 0.22
C VAL A 116 -15.70 5.07 -0.33
N ASP A 117 -15.63 4.72 -1.61
CA ASP A 117 -16.51 3.69 -2.21
C ASP A 117 -15.77 2.41 -2.61
N ARG A 118 -14.43 2.45 -2.65
CA ARG A 118 -13.58 1.30 -2.95
C ARG A 118 -12.20 1.43 -2.31
N VAL A 119 -11.69 0.33 -1.78
CA VAL A 119 -10.32 0.23 -1.26
C VAL A 119 -9.68 -1.07 -1.72
N GLU A 120 -8.57 -0.98 -2.44
CA GLU A 120 -7.79 -2.16 -2.83
C GLU A 120 -6.38 -2.12 -2.26
N THR A 121 -5.91 -3.27 -1.78
CA THR A 121 -4.55 -3.39 -1.29
C THR A 121 -3.65 -3.97 -2.38
N THR A 122 -2.54 -3.29 -2.63
CA THR A 122 -1.46 -3.77 -3.50
C THR A 122 -0.18 -3.91 -2.69
N ARG A 123 0.74 -4.75 -3.18
CA ARG A 123 2.09 -4.85 -2.66
C ARG A 123 3.07 -4.39 -3.71
N ARG A 124 3.95 -3.48 -3.31
CA ARG A 124 4.99 -2.91 -4.15
C ARG A 124 6.33 -3.55 -3.79
N TYR A 125 7.14 -3.81 -4.80
CA TYR A 125 8.45 -4.44 -4.70
C TYR A 125 9.47 -3.57 -5.42
N LEU A 126 10.49 -3.12 -4.71
CA LEU A 126 11.65 -2.50 -5.31
C LEU A 126 12.75 -3.56 -5.38
N LEU A 127 13.06 -3.99 -6.59
CA LEU A 127 14.11 -4.94 -6.89
C LEU A 127 15.36 -4.16 -7.29
N SER A 128 16.44 -4.32 -6.52
CA SER A 128 17.73 -3.75 -6.89
C SER A 128 18.57 -4.82 -7.57
N ALA A 129 18.77 -4.63 -8.88
CA ALA A 129 19.68 -5.42 -9.68
C ALA A 129 21.03 -4.70 -9.81
N TRP A 130 22.07 -5.46 -10.12
CA TRP A 130 23.42 -4.94 -10.37
C TRP A 130 23.43 -3.83 -11.46
N PRO A 131 24.37 -2.87 -11.45
CA PRO A 131 24.63 -1.99 -12.60
C PRO A 131 25.22 -2.68 -13.83
#